data_AF-A0A915M7Z6-F1
#
_entry.id   AF-A0A915M7Z6-F1
#
_cell.length_a   1.000
_cell.length_b   1.000
_cell.length_c   1.000
_cell.angle_alpha   90.00
_cell.angle_beta   90.00
_cell.angle_gamma   90.00
#
_symmetry.space_group_name_H-M   'P 1'
#
loop_
_entity.id
_entity.type
_entity.pdbx_description
1 polymer ?
#
loop_
_entity_poly.entity_id
_entity_poly.type
_entity_poly.pdbx_seq_one_letter_code
_entity_poly.pdbx_strand_id
1 'polypeptide(L)'
;MQCGFAFLEAGAVRILGILGYWAIGWALAYGPNSNNFLDHFFGFSQFFVHLCGGTISLIAALLIGPRIGRFPEKEARQKNKVKKGKQQRITPLRNVGTEGKLPKIAEIKGHSVPFASLGGFILMFGFLAFNGGSTGEISTKGVGQIVAKVMVNTILCGAFAALSYLFVHFIRKGKWTILLTINACLTGMVSACAGCNTMPVWTSAITGSIAGMAYLAFSELCLIMRIDDPLDAFAVHFGGGLWGLISACLVTEKG
;
A
#
# COMPACT_ATOMS: atom_id res chain seq x y z
N MET A 1 21.71 7.27 15.91
CA MET A 1 20.87 7.46 14.70
C MET A 1 19.36 7.30 14.97
N GLN A 2 18.92 6.61 16.03
CA GLN A 2 17.49 6.50 16.39
C GLN A 2 16.80 7.81 16.82
N CYS A 3 17.51 8.73 17.48
CA CYS A 3 16.89 9.95 18.03
C CYS A 3 16.43 10.95 16.95
N GLY A 4 17.15 11.02 15.82
CA GLY A 4 16.77 11.89 14.69
C GLY A 4 15.56 11.37 13.92
N PHE A 5 15.41 10.05 13.83
CA PHE A 5 14.24 9.41 13.21
C PHE A 5 12.98 9.57 14.07
N ALA A 6 13.10 9.46 15.40
CA ALA A 6 12.00 9.72 16.33
C ALA A 6 11.48 11.17 16.27
N PHE A 7 12.37 12.15 16.04
CA PHE A 7 11.98 13.55 15.86
C PHE A 7 11.26 13.78 14.51
N LEU A 8 11.67 13.05 13.47
CA LEU A 8 11.03 13.08 12.16
C LEU A 8 9.67 12.35 12.19
N GLU A 9 9.54 11.26 12.95
CA GLU A 9 8.25 10.62 13.25
C GLU A 9 7.32 11.53 14.06
N ALA A 10 7.82 12.23 15.08
CA ALA A 10 7.03 13.23 15.79
C ALA A 10 6.58 14.38 14.87
N GLY A 11 7.41 14.76 13.90
CA GLY A 11 7.05 15.69 12.82
C GLY A 11 6.01 15.12 11.85
N ALA A 12 6.13 13.85 11.45
CA ALA A 12 5.15 13.15 10.63
C ALA A 12 3.81 13.02 11.37
N VAL A 13 3.81 12.74 12.67
CA VAL A 13 2.63 12.76 13.54
C VAL A 13 1.99 14.14 13.59
N ARG A 14 2.75 15.24 13.45
CA ARG A 14 2.17 16.60 13.33
C ARG A 14 1.58 16.88 11.95
N ILE A 15 2.23 16.43 10.86
CA ILE A 15 1.66 16.51 9.51
C ILE A 15 0.35 15.72 9.47
N LEU A 16 0.38 14.53 10.08
CA LEU A 16 -0.78 13.69 10.28
C LEU A 16 -1.83 14.43 11.17
N GLY A 17 -1.45 15.05 12.28
CA GLY A 17 -2.38 15.81 13.12
C GLY A 17 -3.07 16.96 12.37
N ILE A 18 -2.35 17.69 11.53
CA ILE A 18 -2.89 18.80 10.72
C ILE A 18 -3.82 18.25 9.64
N LEU A 19 -3.34 17.33 8.79
CA LEU A 19 -4.17 16.79 7.70
C LEU A 19 -5.38 16.01 8.24
N GLY A 20 -5.24 15.35 9.39
CA GLY A 20 -6.31 14.65 10.08
C GLY A 20 -7.35 15.63 10.65
N TYR A 21 -6.91 16.75 11.22
CA TYR A 21 -7.82 17.83 11.65
C TYR A 21 -8.64 18.37 10.48
N TRP A 22 -8.00 18.60 9.32
CA TRP A 22 -8.70 19.06 8.12
C TRP A 22 -9.64 18.00 7.53
N ALA A 23 -9.22 16.73 7.45
CA ALA A 23 -10.04 15.65 6.91
C ALA A 23 -11.24 15.33 7.81
N ILE A 24 -11.03 15.20 9.13
CA ILE A 24 -12.11 14.99 10.10
C ILE A 24 -13.00 16.23 10.16
N GLY A 25 -12.41 17.43 10.15
CA GLY A 25 -13.15 18.68 10.09
C GLY A 25 -14.03 18.78 8.84
N TRP A 26 -13.52 18.36 7.68
CA TRP A 26 -14.28 18.31 6.42
C TRP A 26 -15.36 17.22 6.45
N ALA A 27 -15.05 16.04 6.97
CA ALA A 27 -16.00 14.95 7.16
C ALA A 27 -17.14 15.36 8.10
N LEU A 28 -16.85 16.13 9.16
CA LEU A 28 -17.87 16.66 10.07
C LEU A 28 -18.66 17.82 9.44
N ALA A 29 -18.02 18.65 8.61
CA ALA A 29 -18.63 19.82 7.99
C ALA A 29 -19.53 19.47 6.79
N TYR A 30 -19.12 18.51 5.96
CA TYR A 30 -19.78 18.17 4.69
C TYR A 30 -20.37 16.76 4.65
N GLY A 31 -19.89 15.85 5.52
CA GLY A 31 -20.56 14.60 5.89
C GLY A 31 -21.00 13.63 4.79
N PRO A 32 -21.64 12.52 5.19
CA PRO A 32 -22.21 11.53 4.26
C PRO A 32 -23.39 12.07 3.42
N ASN A 33 -23.89 13.25 3.78
CA ASN A 33 -25.07 13.86 3.15
C ASN A 33 -24.72 14.78 1.98
N SER A 34 -23.43 14.99 1.68
CA SER A 34 -23.04 15.75 0.50
C SER A 34 -23.25 14.93 -0.77
N ASN A 35 -23.84 15.57 -1.79
CA ASN A 35 -24.00 14.96 -3.11
C ASN A 35 -22.73 15.04 -3.98
N ASN A 36 -21.67 15.70 -3.49
CA ASN A 36 -20.48 16.00 -4.28
C ASN A 36 -19.42 14.90 -4.13
N PHE A 37 -18.81 14.54 -5.25
CA PHE A 37 -17.71 13.58 -5.30
C PHE A 37 -16.53 14.00 -4.42
N LEU A 38 -16.17 15.29 -4.42
CA LEU A 38 -15.03 15.81 -3.66
C LEU A 38 -15.26 15.72 -2.14
N ASP A 39 -16.49 15.94 -1.68
CA ASP A 39 -16.80 15.90 -0.25
C ASP A 39 -16.72 14.47 0.31
N HIS A 40 -17.15 13.48 -0.47
CA HIS A 40 -16.91 12.08 -0.15
C HIS A 40 -15.43 11.73 -0.24
N PHE A 41 -14.72 12.16 -1.29
CA PHE A 41 -13.31 11.87 -1.49
C PHE A 41 -12.41 12.39 -0.35
N PHE A 42 -12.67 13.59 0.18
CA PHE A 42 -11.94 14.17 1.31
C PHE A 42 -12.52 13.81 2.69
N GLY A 43 -13.81 13.47 2.75
CA GLY A 43 -14.53 13.13 3.98
C GLY A 43 -14.29 11.71 4.49
N PHE A 44 -13.75 10.80 3.68
CA PHE A 44 -13.35 9.48 4.17
C PHE A 44 -11.99 9.53 4.88
N SER A 45 -11.95 9.00 6.12
CA SER A 45 -10.74 8.92 6.97
C SER A 45 -9.56 8.19 6.32
N GLN A 46 -9.77 7.52 5.19
CA GLN A 46 -8.76 6.77 4.45
C GLN A 46 -7.82 7.57 3.58
N PHE A 47 -8.31 8.69 3.03
CA PHE A 47 -7.46 9.64 2.31
C PHE A 47 -6.25 10.02 3.20
N PHE A 48 -6.53 10.23 4.47
CA PHE A 48 -5.55 10.66 5.44
C PHE A 48 -4.50 9.59 5.79
N VAL A 49 -4.93 8.37 6.13
CA VAL A 49 -3.97 7.36 6.61
C VAL A 49 -3.17 6.76 5.46
N HIS A 50 -3.86 6.33 4.40
CA HIS A 50 -3.24 5.49 3.37
C HIS A 50 -2.72 6.28 2.18
N LEU A 51 -3.45 7.30 1.67
CA LEU A 51 -2.88 8.14 0.62
C LEU A 51 -1.69 8.90 1.17
N CYS A 52 -1.83 9.69 2.25
CA CYS A 52 -0.71 10.47 2.78
C CYS A 52 0.46 9.57 3.21
N GLY A 53 0.20 8.46 3.91
CA GLY A 53 1.25 7.51 4.28
C GLY A 53 1.99 6.93 3.08
N GLY A 54 1.24 6.57 2.03
CA GLY A 54 1.81 6.09 0.76
C GLY A 54 2.65 7.16 0.05
N THR A 55 2.17 8.40 -0.07
CA THR A 55 2.94 9.48 -0.71
C THR A 55 4.19 9.82 0.06
N ILE A 56 4.14 9.84 1.40
CA ILE A 56 5.31 10.08 2.25
C ILE A 56 6.33 8.95 2.05
N SER A 57 5.89 7.70 1.99
CA SER A 57 6.77 6.55 1.70
C SER A 57 7.46 6.70 0.35
N LEU A 58 6.73 7.12 -0.69
CA LEU A 58 7.30 7.37 -2.02
C LEU A 58 8.36 8.48 -1.98
N ILE A 59 8.06 9.61 -1.35
CA ILE A 59 8.99 10.73 -1.22
C ILE A 59 10.24 10.28 -0.46
N ALA A 60 10.07 9.53 0.64
CA ALA A 60 11.19 8.99 1.39
C ALA A 60 12.06 8.05 0.54
N ALA A 61 11.46 7.14 -0.22
CA ALA A 61 12.18 6.24 -1.12
C ALA A 61 12.94 7.00 -2.23
N LEU A 62 12.37 8.10 -2.74
CA LEU A 62 13.03 8.96 -3.73
C LEU A 62 14.20 9.74 -3.14
N LEU A 63 14.07 10.26 -1.91
CA LEU A 63 15.12 11.03 -1.23
C LEU A 63 16.28 10.15 -0.77
N ILE A 64 16.00 8.97 -0.23
CA ILE A 64 17.01 8.01 0.23
C ILE A 64 17.70 7.35 -0.97
N GLY A 65 16.93 7.06 -2.02
CA GLY A 65 17.39 6.33 -3.19
C GLY A 65 17.44 4.80 -2.97
N PRO A 66 17.79 4.04 -4.02
CA PRO A 66 17.68 2.60 -4.00
C PRO A 66 18.79 1.90 -3.21
N ARG A 67 18.50 0.72 -2.64
CA ARG A 67 19.51 -0.11 -1.96
C ARG A 67 20.59 -0.55 -2.93
N ILE A 68 21.82 -0.62 -2.41
CA ILE A 68 23.00 -1.06 -3.16
C ILE A 68 22.75 -2.46 -3.74
N GLY A 69 22.99 -2.61 -5.04
CA GLY A 69 22.82 -3.86 -5.76
C GLY A 69 21.38 -4.13 -6.24
N ARG A 70 20.39 -3.28 -5.91
CA ARG A 70 19.01 -3.43 -6.40
C ARG A 70 18.89 -3.23 -7.92
N PHE A 71 19.62 -2.25 -8.46
CA PHE A 71 19.62 -1.90 -9.89
C PHE A 71 21.06 -1.92 -10.46
N PRO A 72 21.70 -3.10 -10.58
CA PRO A 72 23.13 -3.19 -10.85
C PRO A 72 23.51 -2.70 -12.26
N GLU A 73 22.61 -2.77 -13.25
CA GLU A 73 22.85 -2.15 -14.58
C GLU A 73 22.98 -0.62 -14.49
N LYS A 74 22.14 0.05 -13.69
CA LYS A 74 22.21 1.51 -13.49
C LYS A 74 23.51 1.89 -12.79
N GLU A 75 23.87 1.14 -11.75
CA GLU A 75 25.15 1.34 -11.03
C GLU A 75 26.36 1.15 -11.96
N ALA A 76 26.35 0.13 -12.82
CA ALA A 76 27.42 -0.12 -13.78
C ALA A 76 27.52 1.01 -14.83
N ARG A 77 26.38 1.49 -15.36
CA ARG A 77 26.35 2.65 -16.28
C ARG A 77 26.87 3.92 -15.61
N GLN A 78 26.49 4.17 -14.37
CA GLN A 78 26.94 5.34 -13.60
C GLN A 78 28.45 5.26 -13.30
N LYS A 79 28.94 4.08 -12.87
CA LYS A 79 30.38 3.82 -12.70
C LYS A 79 31.16 3.97 -14.01
N ASN A 80 30.62 3.53 -15.15
CA ASN A 80 31.27 3.70 -16.45
C ASN A 80 31.33 5.18 -16.90
N LYS A 81 30.31 5.99 -16.60
CA LYS A 81 30.35 7.45 -16.83
C LYS A 81 31.41 8.13 -15.95
N VAL A 82 31.55 7.71 -14.70
CA VAL A 82 32.60 8.22 -13.78
C VAL A 82 34.00 7.75 -14.20
N LYS A 83 34.14 6.49 -14.67
CA LYS A 83 35.41 5.91 -15.13
C LYS A 83 35.98 6.59 -16.38
N LYS A 84 35.15 7.20 -17.24
CA LYS A 84 35.63 8.08 -18.32
C LYS A 84 36.36 9.33 -17.81
N GLY A 85 36.30 9.63 -16.50
CA GLY A 85 36.98 10.76 -15.87
C GLY A 85 38.16 10.43 -14.93
N LYS A 86 38.34 9.18 -14.46
CA LYS A 86 39.48 8.75 -13.61
C LYS A 86 39.57 7.21 -13.56
N GLN A 87 40.76 6.67 -13.83
CA GLN A 87 41.04 5.24 -13.94
C GLN A 87 41.45 4.65 -12.57
N GLN A 88 40.65 3.75 -11.99
CA GLN A 88 41.09 2.95 -10.84
C GLN A 88 40.41 1.57 -10.74
N ARG A 89 41.15 0.67 -10.06
CA ARG A 89 41.10 -0.81 -10.00
C ARG A 89 39.72 -1.40 -9.71
N ILE A 90 39.36 -2.46 -10.44
CA ILE A 90 38.04 -3.09 -10.41
C ILE A 90 38.00 -4.18 -9.32
N THR A 91 37.11 -4.05 -8.33
CA THR A 91 36.64 -5.20 -7.54
C THR A 91 35.59 -5.96 -8.36
N PRO A 92 35.67 -7.30 -8.48
CA PRO A 92 34.71 -8.06 -9.24
C PRO A 92 33.34 -8.01 -8.54
N LEU A 93 32.30 -7.63 -9.31
CA LEU A 93 30.91 -7.75 -8.87
C LEU A 93 30.56 -9.25 -8.83
N ARG A 94 30.19 -9.76 -7.66
CA ARG A 94 29.95 -11.18 -7.36
C ARG A 94 28.77 -11.83 -8.13
N ASN A 95 28.02 -11.07 -8.93
CA ASN A 95 26.80 -11.54 -9.60
C ASN A 95 26.85 -11.28 -11.11
N VAL A 96 27.68 -12.02 -11.83
CA VAL A 96 27.63 -12.05 -13.30
C VAL A 96 26.68 -13.17 -13.69
N GLY A 97 25.55 -12.83 -14.33
CA GLY A 97 24.58 -13.81 -14.84
C GLY A 97 25.16 -14.66 -15.97
N THR A 98 24.43 -15.70 -16.36
CA THR A 98 24.82 -16.74 -17.34
C THR A 98 25.18 -16.25 -18.75
N GLU A 99 25.02 -14.96 -19.05
CA GLU A 99 25.42 -14.34 -20.32
C GLU A 99 26.40 -13.14 -20.18
N GLY A 100 27.01 -12.95 -19.01
CA GLY A 100 27.94 -11.83 -18.80
C GLY A 100 27.27 -10.44 -18.63
N LYS A 101 25.94 -10.34 -18.76
CA LYS A 101 25.16 -9.09 -18.54
C LYS A 101 24.57 -9.05 -17.14
N LEU A 102 24.70 -7.90 -16.47
CA LEU A 102 24.08 -7.65 -15.16
C LEU A 102 22.54 -7.58 -15.29
N PRO A 103 21.78 -8.13 -14.33
CA PRO A 103 20.32 -8.04 -14.37
C PRO A 103 19.85 -6.59 -14.25
N LYS A 104 18.73 -6.26 -14.92
CA LYS A 104 18.09 -4.94 -14.80
C LYS A 104 17.63 -4.64 -13.38
N ILE A 105 17.06 -5.65 -12.72
CA ILE A 105 16.53 -5.60 -11.35
C ILE A 105 17.04 -6.85 -10.64
N ALA A 106 17.69 -6.68 -9.49
CA ALA A 106 18.08 -7.79 -8.63
C ALA A 106 17.09 -7.93 -7.46
N GLU A 107 16.64 -9.14 -7.19
CA GLU A 107 15.77 -9.43 -6.05
C GLU A 107 16.59 -9.47 -4.75
N ILE A 108 16.21 -8.64 -3.77
CA ILE A 108 16.79 -8.67 -2.42
C ILE A 108 15.80 -9.42 -1.54
N LYS A 109 16.17 -10.65 -1.13
CA LYS A 109 15.29 -11.51 -0.35
C LYS A 109 15.13 -10.99 1.08
N GLY A 110 13.92 -11.17 1.62
CA GLY A 110 13.65 -10.94 3.04
C GLY A 110 14.43 -11.89 3.93
N HIS A 111 14.72 -11.46 5.16
CA HIS A 111 15.49 -12.24 6.12
C HIS A 111 14.69 -13.41 6.74
N SER A 112 13.36 -13.29 6.82
CA SER A 112 12.46 -14.34 7.32
C SER A 112 11.06 -14.19 6.74
N VAL A 113 10.63 -15.20 5.97
CA VAL A 113 9.26 -15.29 5.45
C VAL A 113 8.26 -15.56 6.58
N PRO A 114 8.49 -16.49 7.54
CA PRO A 114 7.54 -16.73 8.62
C PRO A 114 7.25 -15.49 9.49
N PHE A 115 8.27 -14.70 9.83
CA PHE A 115 8.06 -13.47 10.64
C PHE A 115 7.30 -12.41 9.85
N ALA A 116 7.59 -12.24 8.56
CA ALA A 116 6.83 -11.33 7.70
C ALA A 116 5.37 -11.79 7.57
N SER A 117 5.12 -13.10 7.44
CA SER A 117 3.77 -13.65 7.40
C SER A 117 3.01 -13.46 8.70
N LEU A 118 3.66 -13.65 9.85
CA LEU A 118 3.09 -13.37 11.17
C LEU A 118 2.72 -11.89 11.32
N GLY A 119 3.60 -10.99 10.90
CA GLY A 119 3.32 -9.54 10.85
C GLY A 119 2.12 -9.22 9.97
N GLY A 120 2.04 -9.83 8.78
CA GLY A 120 0.89 -9.73 7.88
C GLY A 120 -0.42 -10.17 8.54
N PHE A 121 -0.42 -11.30 9.24
CA PHE A 121 -1.60 -11.79 9.96
C PHE A 121 -2.03 -10.85 11.10
N ILE A 122 -1.07 -10.32 11.86
CA ILE A 122 -1.35 -9.32 12.91
C ILE A 122 -1.96 -8.07 12.31
N LEU A 123 -1.44 -7.58 11.18
CA LEU A 123 -2.00 -6.43 10.47
C LEU A 123 -3.42 -6.72 9.94
N MET A 124 -3.67 -7.92 9.42
CA MET A 124 -5.02 -8.31 8.99
C MET A 124 -6.02 -8.24 10.15
N PHE A 125 -5.67 -8.78 11.33
CA PHE A 125 -6.51 -8.64 12.51
C PHE A 125 -6.65 -7.17 12.96
N GLY A 126 -5.56 -6.41 12.89
CA GLY A 126 -5.56 -4.97 13.16
C GLY A 126 -6.50 -4.18 12.26
N PHE A 127 -6.61 -4.51 10.97
CA PHE A 127 -7.55 -3.88 10.05
C PHE A 127 -9.02 -4.11 10.42
N LEU A 128 -9.35 -5.28 10.99
CA LEU A 128 -10.69 -5.54 11.51
C LEU A 128 -11.01 -4.59 12.67
N ALA A 129 -10.09 -4.48 13.64
CA ALA A 129 -10.24 -3.54 14.75
C ALA A 129 -10.31 -2.08 14.27
N PHE A 130 -9.49 -1.69 13.29
CA PHE A 130 -9.45 -0.35 12.73
C PHE A 130 -10.77 0.01 12.03
N ASN A 131 -11.24 -0.83 11.11
CA ASN A 131 -12.47 -0.56 10.36
C ASN A 131 -13.72 -0.67 11.23
N GLY A 132 -13.85 -1.74 12.01
CA GLY A 132 -15.01 -1.92 12.88
C GLY A 132 -15.07 -0.88 14.00
N GLY A 133 -13.93 -0.58 14.62
CA GLY A 133 -13.82 0.45 15.66
C GLY A 133 -14.12 1.86 15.17
N SER A 134 -13.92 2.14 13.88
CA SER A 134 -14.28 3.43 13.26
C SER A 134 -15.79 3.70 13.27
N THR A 135 -16.63 2.70 13.58
CA THR A 135 -18.08 2.89 13.81
C THR A 135 -18.36 3.67 15.09
N GLY A 136 -17.43 3.68 16.06
CA GLY A 136 -17.50 4.50 17.28
C GLY A 136 -18.46 4.00 18.38
N GLU A 137 -19.45 3.18 18.05
CA GLU A 137 -20.39 2.59 18.99
C GLU A 137 -20.86 1.19 18.54
N ILE A 138 -21.38 0.39 19.48
CA ILE A 138 -21.99 -0.93 19.17
C ILE A 138 -23.24 -1.22 20.00
N SER A 139 -23.45 -0.50 21.10
CA SER A 139 -24.56 -0.69 22.03
C SER A 139 -25.92 -0.22 21.49
N THR A 140 -25.91 0.64 20.47
CA THR A 140 -27.12 1.19 19.85
C THR A 140 -27.78 0.16 18.93
N LYS A 141 -29.12 0.05 19.00
CA LYS A 141 -29.89 -0.95 18.25
C LYS A 141 -29.63 -0.79 16.74
N GLY A 142 -29.16 -1.86 16.10
CA GLY A 142 -28.88 -1.88 14.66
C GLY A 142 -27.41 -1.60 14.31
N VAL A 143 -26.63 -0.94 15.17
CA VAL A 143 -25.21 -0.63 14.87
C VAL A 143 -24.34 -1.88 14.87
N GLY A 144 -24.66 -2.88 15.69
CA GLY A 144 -23.98 -4.18 15.65
C GLY A 144 -24.02 -4.84 14.25
N GLN A 145 -25.08 -4.63 13.47
CA GLN A 145 -25.17 -5.12 12.09
C GLN A 145 -24.26 -4.34 11.13
N ILE A 146 -24.09 -3.03 11.36
CA ILE A 146 -23.16 -2.20 10.61
C ILE A 146 -21.72 -2.66 10.89
N VAL A 147 -21.36 -2.86 12.16
CA VAL A 147 -20.03 -3.39 12.53
C VAL A 147 -19.79 -4.76 11.88
N ALA A 148 -20.77 -5.66 11.90
CA ALA A 148 -20.67 -6.95 11.22
C ALA A 148 -20.45 -6.78 9.71
N LYS A 149 -21.23 -5.92 9.04
CA LYS A 149 -21.09 -5.60 7.61
C LYS A 149 -19.69 -5.06 7.30
N VAL A 150 -19.18 -4.16 8.13
CA VAL A 150 -17.81 -3.59 8.02
C VAL A 150 -16.75 -4.69 8.07
N MET A 151 -16.84 -5.62 9.04
CA MET A 151 -15.88 -6.72 9.15
C MET A 151 -15.93 -7.65 7.94
N VAL A 152 -17.13 -8.04 7.50
CA VAL A 152 -17.31 -8.91 6.33
C VAL A 152 -16.72 -8.26 5.08
N ASN A 153 -17.06 -6.99 4.82
CA ASN A 153 -16.54 -6.24 3.66
C ASN A 153 -15.01 -6.13 3.70
N THR A 154 -14.43 -5.91 4.88
CA THR A 154 -12.97 -5.81 5.04
C THR A 154 -12.28 -7.13 4.71
N ILE A 155 -12.80 -8.25 5.21
CA ILE A 155 -12.25 -9.58 4.95
C ILE A 155 -12.39 -9.94 3.47
N LEU A 156 -13.55 -9.72 2.88
CA LEU A 156 -13.80 -10.04 1.48
C LEU A 156 -12.92 -9.20 0.54
N CYS A 157 -12.78 -7.89 0.78
CA CYS A 157 -11.87 -7.07 -0.01
C CYS A 157 -10.43 -7.61 0.05
N GLY A 158 -9.93 -7.95 1.25
CA GLY A 158 -8.59 -8.52 1.41
C GLY A 158 -8.44 -9.87 0.70
N ALA A 159 -9.39 -10.77 0.89
CA ALA A 159 -9.35 -12.11 0.28
C ALA A 159 -9.37 -12.06 -1.25
N PHE A 160 -10.25 -11.26 -1.85
CA PHE A 160 -10.34 -11.13 -3.31
C PHE A 160 -9.14 -10.37 -3.90
N ALA A 161 -8.54 -9.41 -3.17
CA ALA A 161 -7.29 -8.78 -3.58
C ALA A 161 -6.12 -9.77 -3.60
N ALA A 162 -6.03 -10.61 -2.56
CA ALA A 162 -5.03 -11.67 -2.49
C ALA A 162 -5.17 -12.67 -3.63
N LEU A 163 -6.40 -13.18 -3.87
CA LEU A 163 -6.67 -14.15 -4.92
C LEU A 163 -6.41 -13.58 -6.31
N SER A 164 -6.96 -12.42 -6.63
CA SER A 164 -6.77 -11.77 -7.94
C SER A 164 -5.30 -11.54 -8.26
N TYR A 165 -4.54 -10.97 -7.31
CA TYR A 165 -3.10 -10.80 -7.46
C TYR A 165 -2.40 -12.14 -7.66
N LEU A 166 -2.71 -13.13 -6.82
CA LEU A 166 -2.03 -14.40 -6.80
C LEU A 166 -2.21 -15.16 -8.12
N PHE A 167 -3.43 -15.21 -8.67
CA PHE A 167 -3.71 -15.83 -9.96
C PHE A 167 -3.00 -15.11 -11.11
N VAL A 168 -3.10 -13.78 -11.18
CA VAL A 168 -2.45 -13.01 -12.25
C VAL A 168 -0.93 -13.12 -12.17
N HIS A 169 -0.37 -13.05 -10.96
CA HIS A 169 1.06 -13.23 -10.73
C HIS A 169 1.52 -14.62 -11.16
N PHE A 170 0.77 -15.68 -10.80
CA PHE A 170 1.09 -17.05 -11.21
C PHE A 170 1.05 -17.20 -12.74
N ILE A 171 0.02 -16.68 -13.42
CA ILE A 171 -0.07 -16.72 -14.88
C ILE A 171 1.11 -15.98 -15.53
N ARG A 172 1.51 -14.82 -14.99
CA ARG A 172 2.58 -13.99 -15.56
C ARG A 172 4.00 -14.48 -15.25
N LYS A 173 4.22 -15.11 -14.09
CA LYS A 173 5.57 -15.44 -13.57
C LYS A 173 5.81 -16.92 -13.32
N GLY A 174 4.78 -17.75 -13.37
CA GLY A 174 4.84 -19.20 -13.13
C GLY A 174 5.19 -19.60 -11.69
N LYS A 175 5.06 -18.67 -10.72
CA LYS A 175 5.47 -18.88 -9.32
C LYS A 175 4.42 -18.34 -8.37
N TRP A 176 4.27 -19.01 -7.23
CA TRP A 176 3.44 -18.54 -6.13
C TRP A 176 4.30 -17.77 -5.13
N THR A 177 3.87 -16.58 -4.70
CA THR A 177 4.64 -15.72 -3.81
C THR A 177 3.82 -15.29 -2.60
N ILE A 178 4.13 -15.84 -1.43
CA ILE A 178 3.38 -15.55 -0.19
C ILE A 178 3.48 -14.08 0.24
N LEU A 179 4.68 -13.49 0.25
CA LEU A 179 4.89 -12.12 0.74
C LEU A 179 4.10 -11.09 -0.08
N LEU A 180 4.15 -11.21 -1.41
CA LEU A 180 3.41 -10.32 -2.30
C LEU A 180 1.89 -10.56 -2.22
N THR A 181 1.47 -11.79 -1.93
CA THR A 181 0.04 -12.10 -1.69
C THR A 181 -0.46 -11.46 -0.40
N ILE A 182 0.35 -11.44 0.65
CA ILE A 182 0.03 -10.74 1.90
C ILE A 182 -0.09 -9.24 1.64
N ASN A 183 0.86 -8.64 0.90
CA ASN A 183 0.76 -7.23 0.51
C ASN A 183 -0.49 -6.94 -0.34
N ALA A 184 -0.85 -7.82 -1.28
CA ALA A 184 -2.09 -7.69 -2.04
C ALA A 184 -3.33 -7.78 -1.13
N CYS A 185 -3.35 -8.72 -0.18
CA CYS A 185 -4.41 -8.83 0.84
C CYS A 185 -4.56 -7.51 1.61
N LEU A 186 -3.44 -6.98 2.13
CA LEU A 186 -3.42 -5.71 2.85
C LEU A 186 -3.90 -4.55 1.97
N THR A 187 -3.54 -4.53 0.68
CA THR A 187 -4.03 -3.51 -0.28
C THR A 187 -5.56 -3.57 -0.43
N GLY A 188 -6.13 -4.77 -0.46
CA GLY A 188 -7.59 -4.96 -0.45
C GLY A 188 -8.22 -4.43 0.83
N MET A 189 -7.64 -4.75 1.99
CA MET A 189 -8.13 -4.25 3.28
C MET A 189 -8.05 -2.72 3.35
N VAL A 190 -6.94 -2.11 2.90
CA VAL A 190 -6.78 -0.65 2.73
C VAL A 190 -7.90 -0.06 1.87
N SER A 191 -8.25 -0.72 0.76
CA SER A 191 -9.31 -0.23 -0.14
C SER A 191 -10.69 -0.28 0.52
N ALA A 192 -10.98 -1.33 1.30
CA ALA A 192 -12.24 -1.47 2.04
C ALA A 192 -12.48 -0.33 3.02
N CYS A 193 -11.41 0.21 3.61
CA CYS A 193 -11.54 1.19 4.66
C CYS A 193 -12.31 2.46 4.21
N ALA A 194 -12.41 2.75 2.90
CA ALA A 194 -13.03 3.96 2.36
C ALA A 194 -14.56 3.90 2.35
N GLY A 195 -15.16 2.70 2.43
CA GLY A 195 -16.61 2.55 2.33
C GLY A 195 -17.14 1.26 2.94
N CYS A 196 -16.39 0.57 3.80
CA CYS A 196 -16.76 -0.73 4.36
C CYS A 196 -18.11 -0.74 5.09
N ASN A 197 -18.59 0.40 5.60
CA ASN A 197 -19.90 0.53 6.25
C ASN A 197 -21.06 0.72 5.25
N THR A 198 -20.81 1.40 4.13
CA THR A 198 -21.84 1.78 3.16
C THR A 198 -21.86 0.92 1.89
N MET A 199 -20.80 0.16 1.62
CA MET A 199 -20.71 -0.67 0.42
C MET A 199 -21.54 -1.96 0.56
N PRO A 200 -22.31 -2.37 -0.46
CA PRO A 200 -22.99 -3.66 -0.48
C PRO A 200 -21.96 -4.81 -0.44
N VAL A 201 -22.31 -5.92 0.21
CA VAL A 201 -21.36 -7.03 0.45
C VAL A 201 -20.75 -7.59 -0.83
N TRP A 202 -21.54 -7.74 -1.90
CA TRP A 202 -21.06 -8.26 -3.18
C TRP A 202 -20.04 -7.33 -3.85
N THR A 203 -20.14 -6.01 -3.63
CA THR A 203 -19.20 -5.03 -4.22
C THR A 203 -17.81 -5.15 -3.59
N SER A 204 -17.70 -5.58 -2.34
CA SER A 204 -16.41 -5.77 -1.65
C SER A 204 -15.49 -6.76 -2.39
N ALA A 205 -16.05 -7.81 -2.98
CA ALA A 205 -15.28 -8.77 -3.78
C ALA A 205 -14.69 -8.12 -5.05
N ILE A 206 -15.45 -7.25 -5.70
CA ILE A 206 -15.02 -6.52 -6.90
C ILE A 206 -13.98 -5.46 -6.54
N THR A 207 -14.25 -4.65 -5.50
CA THR A 207 -13.32 -3.65 -4.96
C THR A 207 -11.99 -4.30 -4.59
N GLY A 208 -12.03 -5.43 -3.87
CA GLY A 208 -10.85 -6.22 -3.53
C GLY A 208 -10.08 -6.72 -4.76
N SER A 209 -10.78 -7.32 -5.72
CA SER A 209 -10.14 -7.85 -6.93
C SER A 209 -9.40 -6.77 -7.72
N ILE A 210 -10.00 -5.59 -7.86
CA ILE A 210 -9.35 -4.45 -8.54
C ILE A 210 -8.22 -3.87 -7.68
N ALA A 211 -8.35 -3.87 -6.34
CA ALA A 211 -7.26 -3.47 -5.44
C ALA A 211 -6.00 -4.35 -5.61
N GLY A 212 -6.17 -5.67 -5.77
CA GLY A 212 -5.06 -6.58 -6.06
C GLY A 212 -4.35 -6.25 -7.38
N MET A 213 -5.12 -5.82 -8.39
CA MET A 213 -4.57 -5.35 -9.67
C MET A 213 -3.90 -3.98 -9.56
N ALA A 214 -4.46 -3.06 -8.77
CA ALA A 214 -3.85 -1.78 -8.46
C ALA A 214 -2.49 -1.96 -7.76
N TYR A 215 -2.42 -2.85 -6.75
CA TYR A 215 -1.16 -3.22 -6.10
C TYR A 215 -0.11 -3.69 -7.11
N LEU A 216 -0.48 -4.62 -8.00
CA LEU A 216 0.41 -5.12 -9.05
C LEU A 216 0.91 -3.98 -9.95
N ALA A 217 0.02 -3.09 -10.39
CA ALA A 217 0.36 -1.97 -11.25
C ALA A 217 1.31 -0.97 -10.57
N PHE A 218 1.03 -0.58 -9.32
CA PHE A 218 1.86 0.37 -8.58
C PHE A 218 3.22 -0.21 -8.17
N SER A 219 3.27 -1.48 -7.77
CA SER A 219 4.55 -2.15 -7.47
C SER A 219 5.43 -2.26 -8.72
N GLU A 220 4.85 -2.63 -9.88
CA GLU A 220 5.58 -2.65 -11.15
C GLU A 220 6.00 -1.24 -11.60
N LEU A 221 5.17 -0.22 -11.36
CA LEU A 221 5.50 1.17 -11.65
C LEU A 221 6.73 1.64 -10.86
N CYS A 222 6.84 1.31 -9.56
CA CYS A 222 8.03 1.60 -8.78
C CYS A 222 9.29 0.98 -9.40
N LEU A 223 9.20 -0.29 -9.84
CA LEU A 223 10.31 -0.98 -10.49
C LEU A 223 10.71 -0.34 -11.83
N ILE A 224 9.72 0.08 -12.63
CA ILE A 224 9.95 0.79 -13.91
C ILE A 224 10.64 2.13 -13.66
N MET A 225 10.19 2.88 -12.66
CA MET A 225 10.79 4.16 -12.25
C MET A 225 12.10 4.00 -11.48
N ARG A 226 12.53 2.77 -11.21
CA ARG A 226 13.74 2.42 -10.45
C ARG A 226 13.73 2.97 -9.02
N ILE A 227 12.55 2.96 -8.42
CA ILE A 227 12.31 3.26 -7.01
C ILE A 227 12.38 1.93 -6.26
N ASP A 228 13.17 1.90 -5.20
CA ASP A 228 13.31 0.72 -4.36
C ASP A 228 12.52 0.93 -3.07
N ASP A 229 11.29 0.42 -3.07
CA ASP A 229 10.46 0.32 -1.88
C ASP A 229 10.58 -1.10 -1.32
N PRO A 230 11.27 -1.32 -0.18
CA PRO A 230 11.51 -2.65 0.35
C PRO A 230 10.26 -3.42 0.78
N LEU A 231 9.19 -2.70 1.12
CA LEU A 231 7.96 -3.27 1.68
C LEU A 231 6.78 -3.16 0.71
N ASP A 232 6.97 -2.54 -0.46
CA ASP A 232 5.89 -2.08 -1.34
C ASP A 232 4.89 -1.16 -0.61
N ALA A 233 5.34 -0.39 0.39
CA ALA A 233 4.51 0.48 1.19
C ALA A 233 3.76 1.52 0.35
N PHE A 234 4.39 2.11 -0.67
CA PHE A 234 3.70 2.97 -1.63
C PHE A 234 2.61 2.21 -2.38
N ALA A 235 2.90 1.04 -2.94
CA ALA A 235 1.92 0.30 -3.73
C ALA A 235 0.72 -0.18 -2.90
N VAL A 236 0.97 -0.61 -1.65
CA VAL A 236 -0.08 -1.07 -0.74
C VAL A 236 -0.94 0.11 -0.26
N HIS A 237 -0.31 1.17 0.26
CA HIS A 237 -1.05 2.26 0.90
C HIS A 237 -1.61 3.25 -0.13
N PHE A 238 -0.78 3.75 -1.07
CA PHE A 238 -1.26 4.67 -2.09
C PHE A 238 -2.14 3.96 -3.11
N GLY A 239 -1.71 2.79 -3.61
CA GLY A 239 -2.48 2.04 -4.61
C GLY A 239 -3.84 1.58 -4.09
N GLY A 240 -3.85 0.99 -2.89
CA GLY A 240 -5.09 0.58 -2.23
C GLY A 240 -5.96 1.77 -1.81
N GLY A 241 -5.35 2.82 -1.24
CA GLY A 241 -6.11 3.98 -0.80
C GLY A 241 -6.74 4.74 -1.97
N LEU A 242 -6.01 4.90 -3.08
CA LEU A 242 -6.53 5.61 -4.26
C LEU A 242 -7.70 4.84 -4.86
N TRP A 243 -7.54 3.53 -5.05
CA TRP A 243 -8.62 2.70 -5.55
C TRP A 243 -9.80 2.63 -4.58
N GLY A 244 -9.55 2.53 -3.28
CA GLY A 244 -10.59 2.55 -2.25
C GLY A 244 -11.47 3.80 -2.32
N LEU A 245 -10.87 4.98 -2.41
CA LEU A 245 -11.62 6.24 -2.54
C LEU A 245 -12.47 6.31 -3.81
N ILE A 246 -11.89 5.90 -4.95
CA ILE A 246 -12.61 5.84 -6.23
C ILE A 246 -13.77 4.85 -6.11
N SER A 247 -13.51 3.64 -5.59
CA SER A 247 -14.51 2.59 -5.46
C SER A 247 -15.63 3.00 -4.52
N ALA A 248 -15.34 3.62 -3.38
CA ALA A 248 -16.35 4.09 -2.44
C ALA A 248 -17.32 5.06 -3.14
N CYS A 249 -16.80 6.03 -3.89
CA CYS A 249 -17.64 6.97 -4.64
C CYS A 249 -18.55 6.29 -5.69
N LEU A 250 -18.17 5.10 -6.18
CA LEU A 250 -18.94 4.36 -7.18
C LEU A 250 -19.94 3.38 -6.57
N VAL A 251 -19.61 2.75 -5.45
CA VAL A 251 -20.37 1.61 -4.91
C VAL A 251 -21.12 1.90 -3.61
N THR A 252 -20.89 3.06 -3.00
CA THR A 252 -21.58 3.46 -1.76
C THR A 252 -23.08 3.60 -2.01
N GLU A 253 -23.88 2.89 -1.21
CA GLU A 253 -25.33 3.08 -1.17
C GLU A 253 -25.62 4.45 -0.54
N LYS A 254 -26.33 5.31 -1.27
CA LYS A 254 -26.93 6.52 -0.68
C LYS A 254 -28.10 6.05 0.17
N GLY A 255 -27.96 6.16 1.49
CA GLY A 255 -29.03 5.94 2.45
C GLY A 255 -30.13 6.99 2.33
#